data_AF-A0A1Q5TCD0-F1
#
_entry.id   AF-A0A1Q5TCD0-F1
#
_cell.length_a   1.000
_cell.length_b   1.000
_cell.length_c   1.000
_cell.angle_alpha   90.00
_cell.angle_beta   90.00
_cell.angle_gamma   90.00
#
_symmetry.space_group_name_H-M   'P 1'
#
loop_
_entity.id
_entity.type
_entity.pdbx_description
1 polymer ?
#
loop_
_entity_poly.entity_id
_entity_poly.type
_entity_poly.pdbx_seq_one_letter_code
_entity_poly.pdbx_strand_id
1 'polypeptide(L)'
;MTEFGIIRKDPVLVVGGGLVTDVAGFSCAAYRRNTNYIRIPTTVIGLIDASVSIKVAVNYGNYKNRLGAYHAPMHTHFFEPCPKLKFGMDEFCERLISTKFGRSHGQNNKIKQAADEVNRSGIFEMLKLETPNLHEIGLDRVIAYGHTWSPLHELTPATPLRHGHAISIDMAYSATLANTRGLLSD
;
A
#
# COMPACT_ATOMS: atom_id res chain seq x y z
N MET A 1 3.00 -20.99 -13.10
CA MET A 1 4.05 -20.46 -13.99
C MET A 1 4.72 -21.55 -14.81
N THR A 2 5.26 -22.61 -14.18
CA THR A 2 5.88 -23.75 -14.90
C THR A 2 4.91 -24.48 -15.81
N GLU A 3 3.73 -24.85 -15.30
CA GLU A 3 2.68 -25.54 -16.07
C GLU A 3 2.19 -24.70 -17.26
N PHE A 4 2.00 -23.39 -17.05
CA PHE A 4 1.64 -22.44 -18.11
C PHE A 4 2.77 -22.24 -19.15
N GLY A 5 4.00 -22.64 -18.85
CA GLY A 5 5.12 -22.52 -19.78
C GLY A 5 5.66 -21.10 -19.95
N ILE A 6 5.57 -20.24 -18.92
CA ILE A 6 6.03 -18.84 -18.98
C ILE A 6 7.49 -18.75 -19.47
N ILE A 7 7.70 -18.00 -20.56
CA ILE A 7 9.02 -17.66 -21.07
C ILE A 7 9.58 -16.50 -20.24
N ARG A 8 10.91 -16.42 -20.11
CA ARG A 8 11.58 -15.51 -19.16
C ARG A 8 11.17 -14.03 -19.30
N LYS A 9 10.79 -13.59 -20.51
CA LYS A 9 10.41 -12.20 -20.77
C LYS A 9 8.90 -11.96 -20.70
N ASP A 10 8.08 -13.00 -20.63
CA ASP A 10 6.62 -12.87 -20.62
C ASP A 10 6.17 -12.32 -19.25
N PRO A 11 5.39 -11.23 -19.24
CA PRO A 11 4.91 -10.66 -17.99
C PRO A 11 3.75 -11.49 -17.42
N VAL A 12 3.82 -11.78 -16.12
CA VAL A 12 2.68 -12.32 -15.36
C VAL A 12 1.71 -11.17 -15.06
N LEU A 13 0.43 -11.31 -15.40
CA LEU A 13 -0.59 -10.35 -14.98
C LEU A 13 -1.07 -10.68 -13.57
N VAL A 14 -0.98 -9.72 -12.65
CA VAL A 14 -1.37 -9.86 -11.25
C VAL A 14 -2.50 -8.89 -10.93
N VAL A 15 -3.70 -9.42 -10.65
CA VAL A 15 -4.90 -8.65 -10.36
C VAL A 15 -5.38 -8.94 -8.94
N GLY A 16 -5.38 -7.95 -8.05
CA GLY A 16 -5.76 -8.16 -6.66
C GLY A 16 -5.40 -7.02 -5.71
N GLY A 17 -5.67 -7.21 -4.41
CA GLY A 17 -5.20 -6.29 -3.38
C GLY A 17 -3.74 -6.51 -2.99
N GLY A 18 -3.27 -5.78 -1.97
CA GLY A 18 -1.87 -5.83 -1.51
C GLY A 18 -1.34 -7.23 -1.24
N LEU A 19 -2.14 -8.10 -0.61
CA LEU A 19 -1.76 -9.50 -0.35
C LEU A 19 -1.46 -10.27 -1.64
N VAL A 20 -2.32 -10.15 -2.65
CA VAL A 20 -2.15 -10.85 -3.93
C VAL A 20 -0.93 -10.33 -4.66
N THR A 21 -0.75 -9.01 -4.68
CA THR A 21 0.39 -8.37 -5.37
C THR A 21 1.72 -8.71 -4.71
N ASP A 22 1.77 -8.82 -3.38
CA ASP A 22 2.99 -9.18 -2.65
C ASP A 22 3.38 -10.64 -2.88
N VAL A 23 2.43 -11.57 -2.73
CA VAL A 23 2.69 -13.01 -2.93
C VAL A 23 3.09 -13.31 -4.38
N ALA A 24 2.33 -12.77 -5.34
CA ALA A 24 2.62 -12.99 -6.75
C ALA A 24 3.91 -12.27 -7.17
N GLY A 25 4.14 -11.05 -6.68
CA GLY A 25 5.37 -10.29 -6.96
C GLY A 25 6.61 -11.00 -6.41
N PHE A 26 6.56 -11.54 -5.19
CA PHE A 26 7.66 -12.32 -4.62
C PHE A 26 7.88 -13.63 -5.39
N SER A 27 6.79 -14.29 -5.82
CA SER A 27 6.88 -15.45 -6.70
C SER A 27 7.57 -15.11 -8.03
N CYS A 28 7.28 -13.94 -8.62
CA CYS A 28 7.94 -13.46 -9.84
C CYS A 28 9.42 -13.11 -9.62
N ALA A 29 9.77 -12.56 -8.46
CA ALA A 29 11.16 -12.30 -8.08
C ALA A 29 11.96 -13.61 -7.99
N ALA A 30 11.38 -14.64 -7.36
CA ALA A 30 12.03 -15.93 -7.19
C ALA A 30 12.06 -16.77 -8.48
N TYR A 31 10.98 -16.73 -9.28
CA TYR A 31 10.87 -17.58 -10.46
C TYR A 31 11.92 -17.21 -11.51
N ARG A 32 12.79 -18.20 -11.83
CA ARG A 32 13.96 -18.02 -12.71
C ARG A 32 14.84 -16.82 -12.29
N ARG A 33 14.86 -16.49 -11.00
CA ARG A 33 15.59 -15.40 -10.34
C ARG A 33 15.20 -13.98 -10.77
N ASN A 34 14.32 -13.84 -11.75
CA ASN A 34 13.71 -12.58 -12.17
C ASN A 34 12.71 -12.89 -13.30
N THR A 35 11.43 -12.74 -13.03
CA THR A 35 10.35 -12.80 -14.03
C THR A 35 9.55 -11.50 -14.00
N ASN A 36 9.26 -11.00 -15.19
CA ASN A 36 8.47 -9.78 -15.39
C ASN A 36 7.03 -9.97 -14.92
N TYR A 37 6.41 -8.89 -14.44
CA TYR A 37 5.01 -8.89 -14.07
C TYR A 37 4.37 -7.50 -14.17
N ILE A 38 3.04 -7.46 -14.23
CA ILE A 38 2.22 -6.26 -14.26
C ILE A 38 1.23 -6.34 -13.09
N ARG A 39 1.05 -5.23 -12.37
CA ARG A 39 0.09 -5.12 -11.26
C ARG A 39 -1.18 -4.37 -11.69
N ILE A 40 -2.34 -4.90 -11.28
CA ILE A 40 -3.63 -4.21 -11.31
C ILE A 40 -4.20 -4.26 -9.88
N PRO A 41 -3.92 -3.23 -9.04
CA PRO A 41 -4.46 -3.16 -7.69
C PRO A 41 -5.99 -3.01 -7.69
N THR A 42 -6.68 -3.84 -6.91
CA THR A 42 -8.15 -3.82 -6.78
C THR A 42 -8.65 -3.38 -5.40
N THR A 43 -7.74 -2.93 -4.53
CA THR A 43 -8.05 -2.42 -3.17
C THR A 43 -7.40 -1.06 -2.97
N VAL A 44 -7.93 -0.25 -2.05
CA VAL A 44 -7.36 1.07 -1.72
C VAL A 44 -5.90 0.95 -1.28
N ILE A 45 -5.58 0.04 -0.34
CA ILE A 45 -4.19 -0.23 0.08
C ILE A 45 -3.31 -0.68 -1.10
N GLY A 46 -3.85 -1.53 -1.97
CA GLY A 46 -3.16 -1.90 -3.21
C GLY A 46 -2.84 -0.68 -4.08
N LEU A 47 -3.78 0.25 -4.21
CA LEU A 47 -3.69 1.39 -5.10
C LEU A 47 -2.71 2.47 -4.60
N ILE A 48 -2.70 2.76 -3.29
CA ILE A 48 -1.95 3.91 -2.76
C ILE A 48 -0.65 3.53 -2.06
N ASP A 49 -0.43 2.25 -1.78
CA ASP A 49 0.72 1.78 -1.00
C ASP A 49 1.36 0.53 -1.62
N ALA A 50 0.73 -0.64 -1.48
CA ALA A 50 1.36 -1.92 -1.81
C ALA A 50 1.76 -2.06 -3.30
N SER A 51 0.98 -1.48 -4.24
CA SER A 51 1.34 -1.48 -5.67
C SER A 51 2.15 -0.25 -6.12
N VAL A 52 2.42 0.70 -5.22
CA VAL A 52 3.31 1.83 -5.48
C VAL A 52 4.75 1.44 -5.16
N SER A 53 4.96 0.75 -4.04
CA SER A 53 6.28 0.23 -3.65
C SER A 53 6.76 -0.92 -4.55
N ILE A 54 8.07 -1.16 -4.58
CA ILE A 54 8.68 -2.34 -5.20
C ILE A 54 8.84 -3.51 -4.21
N LYS A 55 8.46 -3.30 -2.95
CA LYS A 55 8.53 -4.33 -1.90
C LYS A 55 7.46 -5.38 -2.13
N VAL A 56 7.89 -6.63 -2.13
CA VAL A 56 7.02 -7.79 -2.23
C VAL A 56 7.45 -8.79 -1.17
N ALA A 57 6.50 -9.37 -0.44
CA ALA A 57 6.85 -10.19 0.71
C ALA A 57 5.78 -11.24 1.06
N VAL A 58 6.20 -12.19 1.88
CA VAL A 58 5.33 -13.15 2.56
C VAL A 58 5.70 -13.22 4.03
N ASN A 59 4.74 -13.60 4.85
CA ASN A 59 4.98 -13.86 6.26
C ASN A 59 5.77 -15.16 6.45
N TYR A 60 6.51 -15.25 7.56
CA TYR A 60 7.16 -16.50 7.98
C TYR A 60 6.89 -16.73 9.46
N GLY A 61 6.16 -17.80 9.79
CA GLY A 61 5.61 -17.98 11.14
C GLY A 61 4.77 -16.75 11.54
N ASN A 62 5.01 -16.24 12.75
CA ASN A 62 4.36 -15.01 13.27
C ASN A 62 5.12 -13.72 12.94
N TYR A 63 5.99 -13.74 11.92
CA TYR A 63 6.75 -12.57 11.49
C TYR A 63 6.18 -12.02 10.18
N LYS A 64 5.62 -10.81 10.25
CA LYS A 64 5.07 -10.08 9.11
C LYS A 64 6.15 -9.77 8.08
N ASN A 65 5.86 -10.04 6.80
CA ASN A 65 6.70 -9.66 5.65
C ASN A 65 8.18 -10.03 5.79
N ARG A 66 8.48 -11.15 6.47
CA ARG A 66 9.84 -11.53 6.84
C ARG A 66 10.68 -12.02 5.66
N LEU A 67 10.04 -12.61 4.65
CA LEU A 67 10.70 -13.09 3.44
C LEU A 67 10.17 -12.29 2.25
N GLY A 68 11.07 -11.73 1.44
CA GLY A 68 10.63 -10.85 0.36
C GLY A 68 11.76 -10.45 -0.58
N ALA A 69 11.44 -9.51 -1.47
CA ALA A 69 12.35 -8.92 -2.42
C ALA A 69 11.97 -7.47 -2.71
N TYR A 70 12.95 -6.70 -3.19
CA TYR A 70 12.70 -5.45 -3.89
C TYR A 70 12.62 -5.77 -5.40
N HIS A 71 11.40 -5.96 -5.92
CA HIS A 71 11.15 -6.41 -7.30
C HIS A 71 10.07 -5.57 -7.98
N ALA A 72 10.51 -4.61 -8.79
CA ALA A 72 9.61 -3.69 -9.48
C ALA A 72 8.78 -4.40 -10.56
N PRO A 73 7.48 -4.10 -10.70
CA PRO A 73 6.70 -4.52 -11.87
C PRO A 73 7.16 -3.74 -13.12
N MET A 74 6.89 -4.30 -14.30
CA MET A 74 7.04 -3.55 -15.56
C MET A 74 6.07 -2.38 -15.63
N HIS A 75 4.87 -2.58 -15.10
CA HIS A 75 3.82 -1.56 -15.09
C HIS A 75 2.85 -1.83 -13.93
N THR A 76 2.33 -0.76 -13.34
CA THR A 76 1.19 -0.83 -12.42
C THR A 76 0.07 0.00 -13.03
N HIS A 77 -1.05 -0.65 -13.37
CA HIS A 77 -2.23 0.03 -13.89
C HIS A 77 -3.02 0.62 -12.72
N PHE A 78 -2.95 1.94 -12.57
CA PHE A 78 -3.86 2.68 -11.71
C PHE A 78 -5.10 3.05 -12.54
N PHE A 79 -6.30 2.78 -12.03
CA PHE A 79 -7.54 3.25 -12.68
C PHE A 79 -7.53 4.78 -12.70
N GLU A 80 -7.68 5.38 -13.89
CA GLU A 80 -7.42 6.81 -14.15
C GLU A 80 -8.08 7.76 -13.13
N PRO A 81 -7.28 8.66 -12.50
CA PRO A 81 -7.78 9.78 -11.71
C PRO A 81 -7.91 11.08 -12.53
N CYS A 82 -8.98 11.84 -12.24
CA CYS A 82 -9.32 13.15 -12.83
C CYS A 82 -8.33 14.27 -12.40
N PRO A 83 -8.15 15.37 -13.17
CA PRO A 83 -7.17 16.40 -12.83
C PRO A 83 -7.60 17.32 -11.66
N LYS A 84 -6.64 17.57 -10.75
CA LYS A 84 -6.49 18.67 -9.77
C LYS A 84 -7.76 19.44 -9.36
N LEU A 85 -8.20 19.18 -8.14
CA LEU A 85 -9.00 20.13 -7.34
C LEU A 85 -8.41 20.22 -5.93
N LYS A 86 -8.09 21.42 -5.46
CA LYS A 86 -7.68 21.66 -4.07
C LYS A 86 -8.94 21.59 -3.19
N PHE A 87 -9.18 20.45 -2.55
CA PHE A 87 -10.25 20.31 -1.54
C PHE A 87 -9.66 20.19 -0.14
N GLY A 88 -10.35 20.78 0.85
CA GLY A 88 -10.06 20.51 2.26
C GLY A 88 -10.51 19.10 2.64
N MET A 89 -9.63 18.32 3.26
CA MET A 89 -9.90 16.94 3.65
C MET A 89 -11.12 16.80 4.58
N ASP A 90 -11.41 17.83 5.38
CA ASP A 90 -12.46 17.79 6.40
C ASP A 90 -13.88 17.69 5.82
N GLU A 91 -14.14 18.29 4.65
CA GLU A 91 -15.48 18.29 4.04
C GLU A 91 -15.90 16.90 3.55
N PHE A 92 -14.93 16.09 3.11
CA PHE A 92 -15.19 14.82 2.43
C PHE A 92 -14.76 13.60 3.23
N CYS A 93 -14.02 13.72 4.34
CA CYS A 93 -13.40 12.59 5.03
C CYS A 93 -14.40 11.47 5.39
N GLU A 94 -15.48 11.79 6.11
CA GLU A 94 -16.50 10.81 6.50
C GLU A 94 -17.21 10.21 5.27
N ARG A 95 -17.44 11.04 4.25
CA ARG A 95 -18.07 10.60 2.99
C ARG A 95 -17.14 9.69 2.20
N LEU A 96 -15.84 9.95 2.16
CA LEU A 96 -14.87 9.09 1.49
C LEU A 96 -14.85 7.71 2.16
N ILE A 97 -14.84 7.65 3.48
CA ILE A 97 -14.86 6.38 4.23
C ILE A 97 -16.16 5.62 3.93
N SER A 98 -17.32 6.24 4.16
CA SER A 98 -18.63 5.60 3.98
C SER A 98 -18.91 5.19 2.54
N THR A 99 -18.35 5.89 1.56
CA THR A 99 -18.54 5.60 0.12
C THR A 99 -17.45 4.71 -0.49
N LYS A 100 -16.53 4.17 0.33
CA LYS A 100 -15.39 3.37 -0.14
C LYS A 100 -14.53 4.15 -1.14
N PHE A 101 -14.09 5.35 -0.76
CA PHE A 101 -13.34 6.29 -1.58
C PHE A 101 -14.04 6.59 -2.91
N GLY A 102 -15.34 6.91 -2.85
CA GLY A 102 -16.13 7.25 -4.04
C GLY A 102 -16.44 6.08 -4.99
N ARG A 103 -16.08 4.84 -4.62
CA ARG A 103 -16.25 3.65 -5.48
C ARG A 103 -17.55 2.88 -5.23
N SER A 104 -18.37 3.29 -4.26
CA SER A 104 -19.73 2.75 -4.08
C SER A 104 -20.66 3.17 -5.23
N HIS A 105 -21.75 2.42 -5.44
CA HIS A 105 -22.71 2.72 -6.51
C HIS A 105 -23.43 4.06 -6.25
N GLY A 106 -23.77 4.78 -7.33
CA GLY A 106 -24.59 6.01 -7.25
C GLY A 106 -23.89 7.25 -6.69
N GLN A 107 -22.57 7.24 -6.55
CA GLN A 107 -21.83 8.39 -5.99
C GLN A 107 -21.68 9.54 -7.00
N ASN A 108 -21.82 10.76 -6.50
CA ASN A 108 -21.63 11.99 -7.27
C ASN A 108 -20.17 12.13 -7.73
N ASN A 109 -19.98 12.67 -8.93
CA ASN A 109 -18.68 13.01 -9.52
C ASN A 109 -17.77 13.80 -8.57
N LYS A 110 -18.31 14.68 -7.72
CA LYS A 110 -17.51 15.43 -6.74
C LYS A 110 -16.77 14.52 -5.74
N ILE A 111 -17.42 13.47 -5.22
CA ILE A 111 -16.79 12.54 -4.26
C ILE A 111 -15.73 11.70 -4.97
N LYS A 112 -16.01 11.27 -6.21
CA LYS A 112 -15.04 10.53 -7.03
C LYS A 112 -13.79 11.35 -7.29
N GLN A 113 -13.95 12.62 -7.67
CA GLN A 113 -12.84 13.55 -7.88
C GLN A 113 -12.04 13.78 -6.59
N ALA A 114 -12.70 13.98 -5.45
CA ALA A 114 -12.02 14.12 -4.16
C ALA A 114 -11.22 12.85 -3.80
N ALA A 115 -11.80 11.66 -3.99
CA ALA A 115 -11.11 10.40 -3.74
C ALA A 115 -9.89 10.21 -4.64
N ASP A 116 -10.02 10.53 -5.93
CA ASP A 116 -8.96 10.41 -6.92
C ASP A 116 -7.81 11.38 -6.63
N GLU A 117 -8.10 12.61 -6.20
CA GLU A 117 -7.07 13.59 -5.79
C GLU A 117 -6.32 13.14 -4.53
N VAL A 118 -7.03 12.64 -3.52
CA VAL A 118 -6.42 12.12 -2.28
C VAL A 118 -5.49 10.95 -2.61
N ASN A 119 -5.97 9.99 -3.41
CA ASN A 119 -5.17 8.83 -3.83
C ASN A 119 -3.93 9.27 -4.63
N ARG A 120 -4.11 10.20 -5.59
CA ARG A 120 -3.01 10.73 -6.40
C ARG A 120 -1.95 11.42 -5.54
N SER A 121 -2.37 12.22 -4.58
CA SER A 121 -1.48 12.94 -3.67
C SER A 121 -0.72 11.98 -2.77
N GLY A 122 -1.40 10.94 -2.24
CA GLY A 122 -0.77 9.89 -1.46
C GLY A 122 0.29 9.11 -2.24
N ILE A 123 -0.04 8.68 -3.47
CA ILE A 123 0.91 7.99 -4.36
C ILE A 123 2.12 8.90 -4.66
N PHE A 124 1.87 10.17 -4.97
CA PHE A 124 2.94 11.12 -5.31
C PHE A 124 3.91 11.32 -4.13
N GLU A 125 3.40 11.54 -2.91
CA GLU A 125 4.26 11.73 -1.75
C GLU A 125 5.00 10.45 -1.38
N MET A 126 4.36 9.28 -1.48
CA MET A 126 5.03 8.00 -1.28
C MET A 126 6.18 7.80 -2.27
N LEU A 127 5.96 8.06 -3.56
CA LEU A 127 7.01 7.96 -4.57
C LEU A 127 8.16 8.92 -4.29
N LYS A 128 7.87 10.16 -3.90
CA LYS A 128 8.87 11.17 -3.55
C LYS A 128 9.76 10.72 -2.38
N LEU A 129 9.19 10.05 -1.39
CA LEU A 129 9.92 9.56 -0.21
C LEU A 129 10.69 8.25 -0.49
N GLU A 130 10.14 7.34 -1.28
CA GLU A 130 10.72 6.00 -1.50
C GLU A 130 11.69 5.91 -2.70
N THR A 131 11.46 6.68 -3.77
CA THR A 131 12.32 6.66 -4.97
C THR A 131 13.82 6.88 -4.67
N PRO A 132 14.24 7.80 -3.79
CA PRO A 132 15.66 7.95 -3.46
C PRO A 132 16.22 6.82 -2.57
N ASN A 133 15.38 5.92 -2.06
CA ASN A 133 15.74 4.91 -1.07
C ASN A 133 15.06 3.55 -1.32
N LEU A 134 14.95 3.12 -2.60
CA LEU A 134 14.15 1.96 -3.02
C LEU A 134 14.55 0.62 -2.37
N HIS A 135 15.79 0.49 -1.91
CA HIS A 135 16.29 -0.71 -1.21
C HIS A 135 16.43 -0.49 0.30
N GLU A 136 15.84 0.58 0.84
CA GLU A 136 15.83 0.88 2.27
C GLU A 136 17.23 0.90 2.91
N ILE A 137 18.23 1.44 2.20
CA ILE A 137 19.60 1.62 2.72
C ILE A 137 19.57 2.64 3.87
N GLY A 138 18.81 3.73 3.69
CA GLY A 138 18.47 4.65 4.77
C GLY A 138 17.31 4.11 5.60
N LEU A 139 17.47 4.04 6.92
CA LEU A 139 16.47 3.46 7.82
C LEU A 139 15.54 4.49 8.48
N ASP A 140 15.87 5.79 8.40
CA ASP A 140 15.02 6.88 8.84
C ASP A 140 13.90 7.13 7.82
N ARG A 141 12.82 6.37 7.95
CA ARG A 141 11.76 6.30 6.94
C ARG A 141 10.45 6.86 7.46
N VAL A 142 10.06 8.03 6.94
CA VAL A 142 8.79 8.69 7.27
C VAL A 142 7.60 7.78 7.02
N ILE A 143 7.58 7.04 5.91
CA ILE A 143 6.46 6.15 5.57
C ILE A 143 6.38 4.89 6.46
N ALA A 144 7.38 4.65 7.31
CA ALA A 144 7.33 3.61 8.34
C ALA A 144 6.55 4.06 9.59
N TYR A 145 6.04 5.30 9.63
CA TYR A 145 5.10 5.72 10.65
C TYR A 145 3.88 4.78 10.69
N GLY A 146 3.49 4.34 11.89
CA GLY A 146 2.45 3.33 12.07
C GLY A 146 2.89 1.88 11.79
N HIS A 147 4.18 1.62 11.55
CA HIS A 147 4.75 0.29 11.25
C HIS A 147 5.78 -0.19 12.28
N THR A 148 5.81 0.41 13.46
CA THR A 148 6.74 0.04 14.54
C THR A 148 6.21 -1.15 15.33
N TRP A 149 4.97 -1.06 15.80
CA TRP A 149 4.28 -2.07 16.59
C TRP A 149 3.23 -2.83 15.77
N SER A 150 2.70 -2.23 14.69
CA SER A 150 1.69 -2.86 13.83
C SER A 150 2.05 -4.23 13.26
N PRO A 151 3.30 -4.51 12.83
CA PRO A 151 3.64 -5.84 12.32
C PRO A 151 3.42 -6.96 13.35
N LEU A 152 3.64 -6.68 14.63
CA LEU A 152 3.47 -7.63 15.72
C LEU A 152 2.00 -7.82 16.07
N HIS A 153 1.29 -6.73 16.35
CA HIS A 153 -0.09 -6.82 16.83
C HIS A 153 -1.09 -7.16 15.72
N GLU A 154 -0.77 -6.90 14.45
CA GLU A 154 -1.56 -7.38 13.31
C GLU A 154 -1.70 -8.91 13.35
N LEU A 155 -0.60 -9.61 13.66
CA LEU A 155 -0.53 -11.09 13.64
C LEU A 155 -0.74 -11.74 15.02
N THR A 156 -0.93 -10.95 16.08
CA THR A 156 -1.10 -11.48 17.44
C THR A 156 -2.43 -12.24 17.62
N PRO A 157 -3.58 -11.75 17.13
CA PRO A 157 -4.84 -12.49 17.25
C PRO A 157 -4.88 -13.70 16.32
N ALA A 158 -5.66 -14.73 16.71
CA ALA A 158 -5.81 -15.96 15.92
C ALA A 158 -6.32 -15.70 14.49
N THR A 159 -7.19 -14.70 14.33
CA THR A 159 -7.51 -14.12 13.02
C THR A 159 -6.84 -12.75 12.93
N PRO A 160 -5.85 -12.56 12.05
CA PRO A 160 -5.13 -11.31 11.95
C PRO A 160 -6.04 -10.09 11.79
N LEU A 161 -5.63 -8.98 12.37
CA LEU A 161 -6.31 -7.70 12.12
C LEU A 161 -6.15 -7.32 10.65
N ARG A 162 -7.08 -6.50 10.16
CA ARG A 162 -6.85 -5.83 8.88
C ARG A 162 -5.63 -4.93 9.04
N HIS A 163 -4.71 -5.00 8.08
CA HIS A 163 -3.48 -4.22 8.07
C HIS A 163 -3.69 -2.74 8.42
N GLY A 164 -4.65 -2.07 7.77
CA GLY A 164 -4.97 -0.67 8.05
C GLY A 164 -5.43 -0.40 9.49
N HIS A 165 -6.16 -1.32 10.14
CA HIS A 165 -6.55 -1.16 11.54
C HIS A 165 -5.34 -1.27 12.48
N ALA A 166 -4.42 -2.20 12.21
CA ALA A 166 -3.20 -2.32 12.98
C ALA A 166 -2.34 -1.04 12.87
N ILE A 167 -2.17 -0.51 11.66
CA ILE A 167 -1.49 0.76 11.44
C ILE A 167 -2.19 1.90 12.19
N SER A 168 -3.53 1.99 12.13
CA SER A 168 -4.27 3.04 12.84
C SER A 168 -4.07 3.00 14.35
N ILE A 169 -4.01 1.81 14.96
CA ILE A 169 -3.73 1.65 16.39
C ILE A 169 -2.31 2.13 16.71
N ASP A 170 -1.32 1.75 15.90
CA ASP A 170 0.07 2.19 16.05
C ASP A 170 0.20 3.72 15.93
N MET A 171 -0.42 4.33 14.91
CA MET A 171 -0.39 5.77 14.72
C MET A 171 -1.10 6.53 15.85
N ALA A 172 -2.24 6.04 16.33
CA ALA A 172 -2.94 6.65 17.45
C ALA A 172 -2.07 6.64 18.71
N TYR A 173 -1.46 5.48 19.02
CA TYR A 173 -0.52 5.36 20.14
C TYR A 173 0.70 6.30 19.97
N SER A 174 1.27 6.34 18.77
CA SER A 174 2.41 7.20 18.46
C SER A 174 2.09 8.70 18.63
N ALA A 175 0.91 9.13 18.20
CA ALA A 175 0.44 10.51 18.35
C ALA A 175 0.25 10.88 19.83
N THR A 176 -0.39 10.00 20.62
CA THR A 176 -0.52 10.20 22.08
C THR A 176 0.85 10.26 22.77
N LEU A 177 1.78 9.39 22.37
CA LEU A 177 3.15 9.40 22.90
C LEU A 177 3.90 10.69 22.53
N ALA A 178 3.72 11.20 21.31
CA ALA A 178 4.30 12.46 20.86
C ALA A 178 3.74 13.66 21.63
N ASN A 179 2.43 13.73 21.84
CA ASN A 179 1.78 14.75 22.66
C ASN A 179 2.28 14.70 24.12
N THR A 180 2.34 13.51 24.73
CA THR A 180 2.88 13.32 26.10
C THR A 180 4.33 13.80 26.24
N ARG A 181 5.11 13.75 25.15
CA ARG A 181 6.50 14.22 25.10
C ARG A 181 6.64 15.69 24.71
N GLY A 182 5.55 16.42 24.49
CA GLY A 182 5.56 17.82 24.04
C GLY A 182 6.02 18.00 22.59
N LEU A 183 5.98 16.96 21.77
CA LEU A 183 6.32 17.00 20.34
C LEU A 183 5.11 17.29 19.44
N LEU A 184 3.90 17.13 19.97
CA LEU A 184 2.63 17.45 19.33
C LEU A 184 1.83 18.33 20.29
N SER A 185 1.17 19.37 19.78
CA SER A 185 0.25 20.17 20.59
C SER A 185 -1.02 19.38 20.96
N ASP A 186 -1.79 19.92 21.90
CA ASP A 186 -3.18 19.49 22.14
C ASP A 186 -4.11 19.85 20.98
#